data_AF-A0A542U816-F1
#
_entry.id   AF-A0A542U816-F1
#
_cell.length_a   1.000
_cell.length_b   1.000
_cell.length_c   1.000
_cell.angle_alpha   90.00
_cell.angle_beta   90.00
_cell.angle_gamma   90.00
#
_symmetry.space_group_name_H-M   'P 1'
#
loop_
_entity.id
_entity.type
_entity.pdbx_description
1 polymer ?
#
loop_
_entity_poly.entity_id
_entity_poly.type
_entity_poly.pdbx_seq_one_letter_code
_entity_poly.pdbx_strand_id
1 'polypeptide(L)'
;MPDVTVTPGGTASTRLTVRNDSDIVEAYTLEVVGDCAAWATVEPERVSLYPGTSETVTIRLDPPRSPEVRAGDVPLGVRVLPAEHPEAVTVPETTVHVEEFHELRTEILPRRRRGWVRGRYRLAVRNEGNAPARVALTPEQPGEELRFAFAAAELALEPGESAETRLRVRTGKPVWFGKPVVWPFTVRATDSAAAERAERPGALVRPPLEAEFVQIPIFPKWLLAVLAALIALLLAWFALVRPAVRSAAKQAADEVVQPRPTPGGQNGQPPGTGSGDKAGTGTQGGKGSTSGSGGSGGSGGDGGGGEAGTGQQSSATIDVQTSGGQDKTGTYVVPKGKVFGITDIVVANFQGDEGTMTITFGDRKITTIALETFRNQDYHWVTPIKIPEDAKVAVKVTCAKPGTPATGRQAQQCHEVLNVSGVLSDVTR
;
A
#
# COMPACT_ATOMS: atom_id res chain seq x y z
N MET A 1 51.53 -11.51 -11.34
CA MET A 1 50.31 -11.08 -12.07
C MET A 1 50.19 -9.56 -11.91
N PRO A 2 49.80 -8.80 -12.94
CA PRO A 2 49.57 -7.37 -12.80
C PRO A 2 48.25 -7.09 -12.06
N ASP A 3 48.15 -5.90 -11.48
CA ASP A 3 46.91 -5.31 -10.99
C ASP A 3 45.95 -5.04 -12.16
N VAL A 4 44.65 -5.01 -11.87
CA VAL A 4 43.62 -4.83 -12.89
C VAL A 4 42.43 -4.09 -12.33
N THR A 5 41.93 -3.11 -13.08
CA THR A 5 40.70 -2.37 -12.75
C THR A 5 39.53 -2.93 -13.54
N VAL A 6 38.38 -3.09 -12.89
CA VAL A 6 37.16 -3.61 -13.52
C VAL A 6 35.93 -2.81 -13.10
N THR A 7 35.11 -2.44 -14.08
CA THR A 7 33.81 -1.82 -13.84
C THR A 7 32.74 -2.90 -13.64
N PRO A 8 31.90 -2.83 -12.59
CA PRO A 8 30.77 -3.74 -12.43
C PRO A 8 29.81 -3.74 -13.63
N GLY A 9 29.48 -4.94 -14.12
CA GLY A 9 28.72 -5.16 -15.36
C GLY A 9 29.55 -5.04 -16.65
N GLY A 10 30.84 -4.76 -16.54
CA GLY A 10 31.81 -4.82 -17.62
C GLY A 10 32.72 -6.05 -17.50
N THR A 11 33.66 -6.15 -18.43
CA THR A 11 34.66 -7.23 -18.43
C THR A 11 36.07 -6.65 -18.41
N ALA A 12 36.97 -7.34 -17.69
CA ALA A 12 38.40 -7.04 -17.69
C ALA A 12 39.20 -8.35 -17.76
N SER A 13 40.49 -8.26 -18.09
CA SER A 13 41.36 -9.43 -18.09
C SER A 13 42.75 -9.13 -17.56
N THR A 14 43.34 -10.12 -16.91
CA THR A 14 44.73 -10.12 -16.48
C THR A 14 45.41 -11.42 -16.91
N ARG A 15 46.73 -11.48 -16.81
CA ARG A 15 47.53 -12.61 -17.29
C ARG A 15 48.39 -13.20 -16.17
N LEU A 16 48.48 -14.52 -16.15
CA LEU A 16 49.36 -15.29 -15.27
C LEU A 16 50.27 -16.16 -16.13
N THR A 17 51.58 -16.08 -15.90
CA THR A 17 52.56 -16.94 -16.56
C THR A 17 52.95 -18.07 -15.62
N VAL A 18 52.76 -19.30 -16.05
CA VAL A 18 53.16 -20.52 -15.34
C VAL A 18 54.43 -21.07 -16.01
N ARG A 19 55.45 -21.41 -15.22
CA ARG A 19 56.69 -22.01 -15.68
C ARG A 19 56.92 -23.34 -14.99
N ASN A 20 57.26 -24.37 -15.76
CA ASN A 20 57.65 -25.67 -15.20
C ASN A 20 59.15 -25.68 -14.91
N ASP A 21 59.51 -25.68 -13.63
CA ASP A 21 60.90 -25.73 -13.16
C ASP A 21 61.35 -27.17 -12.78
N SER A 22 60.49 -28.18 -12.98
CA SER A 22 60.84 -29.59 -12.79
C SER A 22 61.63 -30.16 -13.98
N ASP A 23 62.15 -31.37 -13.80
CA ASP A 23 62.86 -32.14 -14.83
C ASP A 23 61.95 -33.07 -15.63
N ILE A 24 60.64 -33.11 -15.32
CA ILE A 24 59.63 -33.92 -16.01
C ILE A 24 58.53 -33.05 -16.65
N VAL A 25 57.75 -33.65 -17.55
CA VAL A 25 56.54 -33.00 -18.06
C VAL A 25 55.51 -32.96 -16.96
N GLU A 26 54.93 -31.78 -16.71
CA GLU A 26 53.93 -31.60 -15.66
C GLU A 26 52.69 -30.89 -16.21
N ALA A 27 51.52 -31.38 -15.80
CA ALA A 27 50.26 -30.71 -16.03
C ALA A 27 49.89 -29.86 -14.81
N TYR A 28 49.45 -28.63 -15.05
CA TYR A 28 48.99 -27.71 -14.02
C TYR A 28 47.51 -27.42 -14.21
N THR A 29 46.71 -27.65 -13.17
CA THR A 29 45.31 -27.22 -13.10
C THR A 29 45.24 -25.88 -12.37
N LEU A 30 44.53 -24.92 -12.95
CA LEU A 30 44.39 -23.56 -12.43
C LEU A 30 42.95 -23.33 -11.99
N GLU A 31 42.79 -22.81 -10.78
CA GLU A 31 41.47 -22.51 -10.21
C GLU A 31 41.50 -21.13 -9.56
N VAL A 32 40.52 -20.28 -9.87
CA VAL A 32 40.38 -18.99 -9.19
C VAL A 32 39.83 -19.23 -7.78
N VAL A 33 40.45 -18.61 -6.78
CA VAL A 33 40.09 -18.74 -5.36
C VAL A 33 39.93 -17.36 -4.73
N GLY A 34 39.15 -17.30 -3.64
CA GLY A 34 38.84 -16.06 -2.92
C GLY A 34 37.59 -15.35 -3.45
N ASP A 35 37.44 -14.08 -3.11
CA ASP A 35 36.22 -13.29 -3.34
C ASP A 35 35.93 -13.04 -4.83
N CYS A 36 36.95 -13.16 -5.68
CA CYS A 36 36.83 -13.05 -7.12
C CYS A 36 36.26 -14.31 -7.80
N ALA A 37 36.29 -15.47 -7.14
CA ALA A 37 35.99 -16.76 -7.76
C ALA A 37 34.56 -16.85 -8.33
N ALA A 38 33.60 -16.11 -7.75
CA ALA A 38 32.21 -16.11 -8.21
C ALA A 38 32.01 -15.41 -9.58
N TRP A 39 32.97 -14.61 -10.02
CA TRP A 39 32.86 -13.76 -11.21
C TRP A 39 34.17 -13.70 -12.03
N ALA A 40 35.08 -14.65 -11.82
CA ALA A 40 36.34 -14.76 -12.52
C ALA A 40 36.54 -16.16 -13.09
N THR A 41 37.07 -16.25 -14.31
CA THR A 41 37.39 -17.53 -14.98
C THR A 41 38.82 -17.51 -15.48
N VAL A 42 39.49 -18.67 -15.49
CA VAL A 42 40.84 -18.82 -16.01
C VAL A 42 40.82 -19.67 -17.27
N GLU A 43 41.47 -19.21 -18.33
CA GLU A 43 41.47 -19.86 -19.63
C GLU A 43 42.90 -19.88 -20.21
N PRO A 44 43.46 -21.06 -20.52
CA PRO A 44 42.95 -22.41 -20.22
C PRO A 44 43.03 -22.77 -18.72
N GLU A 45 42.09 -23.58 -18.24
CA GLU A 45 42.06 -24.10 -16.85
C GLU A 45 43.12 -25.20 -16.60
N ARG A 46 43.66 -25.80 -17.66
CA ARG A 46 44.71 -26.81 -17.56
C ARG A 46 45.75 -26.59 -18.66
N VAL A 47 47.01 -26.54 -18.26
CA VAL A 47 48.18 -26.44 -19.15
C VAL A 47 49.11 -27.61 -18.94
N SER A 48 49.79 -28.05 -20.00
CA SER A 48 50.79 -29.13 -19.93
C SER A 48 52.13 -28.59 -20.42
N LEU A 49 53.12 -28.57 -19.53
CA LEU A 49 54.38 -27.89 -19.78
C LEU A 49 55.55 -28.87 -19.74
N TYR A 50 56.43 -28.76 -20.73
CA TYR A 50 57.71 -29.45 -20.72
C TYR A 50 58.68 -28.79 -19.73
N PRO A 51 59.70 -29.51 -19.24
CA PRO A 51 60.76 -28.93 -18.41
C PRO A 51 61.32 -27.62 -18.98
N GLY A 52 61.38 -26.58 -18.15
CA GLY A 52 61.91 -25.26 -18.51
C GLY A 52 61.03 -24.38 -19.40
N THR A 53 59.84 -24.84 -19.81
CA THR A 53 58.90 -24.07 -20.62
C THR A 53 57.94 -23.24 -19.78
N SER A 54 57.33 -22.22 -20.39
CA SER A 54 56.30 -21.39 -19.75
C SER A 54 55.12 -21.18 -20.68
N GLU A 55 53.94 -21.06 -20.10
CA GLU A 55 52.71 -20.70 -20.80
C GLU A 55 51.99 -19.59 -20.04
N THR A 56 51.30 -18.72 -20.78
CA THR A 56 50.54 -17.61 -20.19
C THR A 56 49.06 -17.89 -20.32
N VAL A 57 48.38 -17.98 -19.19
CA VAL A 57 46.93 -18.10 -19.10
C VAL A 57 46.29 -16.71 -18.97
N THR A 58 45.05 -16.59 -19.44
CA THR A 58 44.24 -15.38 -19.29
C THR A 58 43.22 -15.58 -18.19
N ILE A 59 43.11 -14.63 -17.27
CA ILE A 59 42.08 -14.60 -16.24
C ILE A 59 41.08 -13.52 -16.65
N ARG A 60 39.84 -13.92 -16.92
CA ARG A 60 38.74 -13.05 -17.31
C ARG A 60 37.90 -12.71 -16.07
N LEU A 61 37.60 -11.44 -15.89
CA LEU A 61 36.82 -10.89 -14.79
C LEU A 61 35.51 -10.34 -15.37
N ASP A 62 34.37 -10.78 -14.83
CA ASP A 62 33.02 -10.38 -15.23
C ASP A 62 32.12 -10.14 -14.00
N PRO A 63 32.45 -9.15 -13.14
CA PRO A 63 31.67 -8.87 -11.94
C PRO A 63 30.26 -8.41 -12.32
N PRO A 64 29.19 -9.04 -11.79
CA PRO A 64 27.83 -8.59 -12.06
C PRO A 64 27.64 -7.16 -11.53
N ARG A 65 26.80 -6.37 -12.23
CA ARG A 65 26.39 -5.06 -11.75
C ARG A 65 25.39 -5.22 -10.60
N SER A 66 25.92 -5.46 -9.40
CA SER A 66 25.16 -5.80 -8.19
C SER A 66 25.79 -5.13 -6.96
N PRO A 67 24.99 -4.71 -5.97
CA PRO A 67 25.50 -4.20 -4.69
C PRO A 67 26.28 -5.25 -3.88
N GLU A 68 26.19 -6.54 -4.25
CA GLU A 68 26.93 -7.64 -3.63
C GLU A 68 28.44 -7.57 -3.92
N VAL A 69 28.83 -7.04 -5.09
CA VAL A 69 30.25 -6.87 -5.46
C VAL A 69 30.71 -5.48 -5.02
N ARG A 70 31.22 -5.38 -3.79
CA ARG A 70 31.67 -4.12 -3.19
C ARG A 70 32.76 -3.44 -4.03
N ALA A 71 32.72 -2.12 -4.08
CA ALA A 71 33.79 -1.33 -4.67
C ALA A 71 35.06 -1.36 -3.82
N GLY A 72 36.21 -1.18 -4.46
CA GLY A 72 37.53 -1.18 -3.82
C GLY A 72 38.39 -2.38 -4.20
N ASP A 73 39.38 -2.64 -3.35
CA ASP A 73 40.44 -3.60 -3.64
C ASP A 73 40.01 -5.00 -3.19
N VAL A 74 39.90 -5.91 -4.17
CA VAL A 74 39.54 -7.31 -3.94
C VAL A 74 40.71 -8.22 -4.30
N PRO A 75 41.16 -9.11 -3.39
CA PRO A 75 42.25 -10.02 -3.70
C PRO A 75 41.82 -11.10 -4.70
N LEU A 76 42.56 -11.22 -5.80
CA LEU A 76 42.43 -12.30 -6.77
C LEU A 76 43.56 -13.31 -6.53
N GLY A 77 43.19 -14.50 -6.04
CA GLY A 77 44.09 -15.64 -5.94
C GLY A 77 43.84 -16.63 -7.08
N VAL A 78 44.91 -17.18 -7.66
CA VAL A 78 44.80 -18.31 -8.61
C VAL A 78 45.59 -19.47 -8.05
N ARG A 79 44.90 -20.53 -7.64
CA ARG A 79 45.51 -21.76 -7.17
C ARG A 79 46.03 -22.55 -8.38
N VAL A 80 47.33 -22.82 -8.38
CA VAL A 80 48.02 -23.61 -9.40
C VAL A 80 48.37 -24.96 -8.78
N LEU A 81 47.74 -26.03 -9.28
CA LEU A 81 47.85 -27.40 -8.80
C LEU A 81 48.66 -28.25 -9.79
N PRO A 82 49.92 -28.61 -9.46
CA PRO A 82 50.69 -29.56 -10.24
C PRO A 82 50.10 -30.98 -10.10
N ALA A 83 50.08 -31.74 -11.19
CA ALA A 83 49.48 -33.07 -11.20
C ALA A 83 50.42 -34.17 -10.66
N GLU A 84 51.72 -34.06 -10.90
CA GLU A 84 52.72 -35.06 -10.50
C GLU A 84 53.29 -34.74 -9.10
N HIS A 85 53.35 -33.46 -8.72
CA HIS A 85 53.77 -32.98 -7.39
C HIS A 85 52.66 -32.17 -6.66
N PRO A 86 51.60 -32.82 -6.14
CA PRO A 86 50.50 -32.13 -5.47
C PRO A 86 50.89 -31.33 -4.22
N GLU A 87 52.05 -31.59 -3.62
CA GLU A 87 52.60 -30.84 -2.50
C GLU A 87 53.18 -29.47 -2.89
N ALA A 88 53.47 -29.25 -4.18
CA ALA A 88 54.07 -28.02 -4.71
C ALA A 88 53.05 -26.96 -5.15
N VAL A 89 51.84 -26.99 -4.58
CA VAL A 89 50.77 -26.03 -4.86
C VAL A 89 51.20 -24.60 -4.52
N THR A 90 50.89 -23.67 -5.42
CA THR A 90 51.10 -22.23 -5.21
C THR A 90 49.85 -21.43 -5.49
N VAL A 91 49.71 -20.30 -4.82
CA VAL A 91 48.59 -19.36 -5.01
C VAL A 91 49.18 -17.97 -5.27
N PRO A 92 49.55 -17.64 -6.52
CA PRO A 92 49.81 -16.26 -6.90
C PRO A 92 48.58 -15.37 -6.64
N GLU A 93 48.83 -14.23 -6.01
CA GLU A 93 47.83 -13.22 -5.68
C GLU A 93 48.09 -11.92 -6.45
N THR A 94 47.02 -11.22 -6.79
CA THR A 94 47.04 -9.83 -7.26
C THR A 94 45.83 -9.08 -6.72
N THR A 95 45.80 -7.76 -6.91
CA THR A 95 44.66 -6.92 -6.51
C THR A 95 43.80 -6.59 -7.73
N VAL A 96 42.49 -6.78 -7.59
CA VAL A 96 41.48 -6.29 -8.54
C VAL A 96 40.84 -5.04 -7.95
N HIS A 97 40.97 -3.92 -8.65
CA HIS A 97 40.33 -2.66 -8.28
C HIS A 97 38.92 -2.62 -8.89
N VAL A 98 37.89 -2.86 -8.07
CA VAL A 98 36.48 -2.78 -8.50
C VAL A 98 36.02 -1.33 -8.42
N GLU A 99 35.58 -0.77 -9.54
CA GLU A 99 35.10 0.61 -9.59
C GLU A 99 33.77 0.81 -8.85
N GLU A 100 33.56 2.04 -8.37
CA GLU A 100 32.31 2.45 -7.75
C GLU A 100 31.22 2.67 -8.82
N PHE A 101 30.03 2.14 -8.57
CA PHE A 101 28.81 2.55 -9.27
C PHE A 101 27.73 2.94 -8.26
N HIS A 102 27.03 4.03 -8.57
CA HIS A 102 26.02 4.62 -7.69
C HIS A 102 24.63 4.43 -8.26
N GLU A 103 23.80 3.66 -7.56
CA GLU A 103 22.40 3.43 -7.91
C GLU A 103 21.58 3.43 -6.63
N LEU A 104 20.41 4.05 -6.65
CA LEU A 104 19.50 4.19 -5.52
C LEU A 104 18.11 4.21 -6.12
N ARG A 105 17.24 3.51 -5.42
CA ARG A 105 15.82 3.45 -5.70
C ARG A 105 15.08 4.20 -4.62
N THR A 106 14.18 5.08 -5.02
CA THR A 106 13.47 5.98 -4.10
C THR A 106 11.97 5.90 -4.31
N GLU A 107 11.22 5.87 -3.21
CA GLU A 107 9.76 5.81 -3.25
C GLU A 107 9.14 6.72 -2.19
N ILE A 108 8.03 7.38 -2.53
CA ILE A 108 7.23 8.19 -1.60
C ILE A 108 5.81 7.68 -1.52
N LEU A 109 5.35 7.40 -0.30
CA LEU A 109 4.03 6.86 -0.03
C LEU A 109 3.31 7.66 1.08
N PRO A 110 2.02 8.00 0.90
CA PRO A 110 1.26 7.93 -0.35
C PRO A 110 1.64 9.08 -1.32
N ARG A 111 1.48 8.90 -2.64
CA ARG A 111 1.69 9.99 -3.61
C ARG A 111 0.70 11.16 -3.45
N ARG A 112 -0.49 10.89 -2.91
CA ARG A 112 -1.53 11.91 -2.67
C ARG A 112 -2.11 11.74 -1.28
N ARG A 113 -2.11 12.81 -0.48
CA ARG A 113 -2.65 12.80 0.89
C ARG A 113 -3.67 13.91 1.08
N ARG A 114 -4.85 13.58 1.61
CA ARG A 114 -5.87 14.56 2.02
C ARG A 114 -5.71 14.91 3.49
N GLY A 115 -5.90 16.18 3.86
CA GLY A 115 -5.90 16.62 5.25
C GLY A 115 -6.28 18.09 5.41
N TRP A 116 -6.55 18.54 6.64
CA TRP A 116 -6.95 19.95 6.88
C TRP A 116 -5.75 20.92 6.88
N VAL A 117 -4.65 20.54 7.55
CA VAL A 117 -3.46 21.39 7.74
C VAL A 117 -2.16 20.61 7.61
N ARG A 118 -2.18 19.29 7.85
CA ARG A 118 -0.97 18.46 7.90
C ARG A 118 -1.15 17.18 7.08
N GLY A 119 -0.10 16.79 6.38
CA GLY A 119 0.07 15.52 5.68
C GLY A 119 1.29 14.77 6.23
N ARG A 120 1.21 13.43 6.25
CA ARG A 120 2.34 12.56 6.61
C ARG A 120 2.61 11.62 5.45
N TYR A 121 3.88 11.54 5.09
CA TYR A 121 4.44 10.74 4.01
C TYR A 121 5.59 9.90 4.58
N ARG A 122 5.85 8.77 3.92
CA ARG A 122 7.04 7.94 4.15
C ARG A 122 7.85 7.97 2.87
N LEU A 123 9.16 8.14 3.04
CA LEU A 123 10.13 8.04 1.96
C LEU A 123 10.96 6.80 2.23
N ALA A 124 11.03 5.90 1.25
CA ALA A 124 11.92 4.75 1.26
C ALA A 124 13.06 5.02 0.27
N VAL A 125 14.29 4.79 0.70
CA VAL A 125 15.50 4.92 -0.12
C VAL A 125 16.29 3.63 0.02
N ARG A 126 16.61 3.00 -1.10
CA ARG A 126 17.45 1.80 -1.17
C ARG A 126 18.71 2.10 -1.97
N ASN A 127 19.87 1.68 -1.47
CA ASN A 127 21.11 1.70 -2.22
C ASN A 127 21.24 0.43 -3.06
N GLU A 128 21.16 0.59 -4.38
CA GLU A 128 21.36 -0.47 -5.37
C GLU A 128 22.78 -0.41 -5.98
N GLY A 129 23.59 0.57 -5.58
CA GLY A 129 25.01 0.70 -5.90
C GLY A 129 25.92 -0.20 -5.06
N ASN A 130 27.18 -0.33 -5.46
CA ASN A 130 28.17 -1.10 -4.71
C ASN A 130 29.07 -0.29 -3.76
N ALA A 131 28.85 1.03 -3.68
CA ALA A 131 29.55 1.93 -2.77
C ALA A 131 28.59 2.50 -1.70
N PRO A 132 29.07 2.80 -0.48
CA PRO A 132 28.27 3.48 0.54
C PRO A 132 27.76 4.84 0.04
N ALA A 133 26.48 5.12 0.32
CA ALA A 133 25.80 6.34 -0.13
C ALA A 133 25.38 7.21 1.06
N ARG A 134 25.52 8.53 0.93
CA ARG A 134 25.00 9.51 1.89
C ARG A 134 23.93 10.35 1.22
N VAL A 135 22.67 10.06 1.53
CA VAL A 135 21.53 10.61 0.81
C VAL A 135 20.95 11.79 1.57
N ALA A 136 21.07 12.98 1.01
CA ALA A 136 20.39 14.18 1.49
C ALA A 136 19.02 14.34 0.80
N LEU A 137 17.99 14.59 1.60
CA LEU A 137 16.61 14.76 1.14
C LEU A 137 16.20 16.23 1.20
N THR A 138 15.98 16.83 0.03
CA THR A 138 15.63 18.24 -0.10
C THR A 138 14.24 18.40 -0.69
N PRO A 139 13.29 19.03 0.02
CA PRO A 139 11.95 19.28 -0.51
C PRO A 139 11.98 20.50 -1.44
N GLU A 140 11.25 20.40 -2.54
CA GLU A 140 11.04 21.48 -3.49
C GLU A 140 9.55 21.68 -3.73
N GLN A 141 9.12 22.93 -3.75
CA GLN A 141 7.76 23.30 -4.11
C GLN A 141 7.84 24.53 -5.03
N PRO A 142 6.99 24.62 -6.07
CA PRO A 142 6.92 25.82 -6.90
C PRO A 142 6.54 27.11 -6.13
N GLY A 143 5.92 27.00 -4.96
CA GLY A 143 5.56 28.11 -4.08
C GLY A 143 6.06 27.91 -2.64
N GLU A 144 5.74 28.82 -1.72
CA GLU A 144 6.23 28.82 -0.32
C GLU A 144 5.14 28.48 0.73
N GLU A 145 4.03 27.86 0.30
CA GLU A 145 2.87 27.63 1.16
C GLU A 145 3.01 26.40 2.06
N LEU A 146 3.81 25.42 1.65
CA LEU A 146 4.09 24.23 2.44
C LEU A 146 5.35 24.40 3.27
N ARG A 147 5.30 23.85 4.48
CA ARG A 147 6.47 23.66 5.33
C ARG A 147 6.72 22.18 5.50
N PHE A 148 7.96 21.80 5.32
CA PHE A 148 8.43 20.42 5.35
C PHE A 148 9.23 20.16 6.62
N ALA A 149 9.07 18.97 7.19
CA ALA A 149 9.88 18.52 8.31
C ALA A 149 10.14 17.02 8.16
N PHE A 150 11.41 16.65 8.06
CA PHE A 150 11.86 15.27 8.04
C PHE A 150 12.15 14.78 9.46
N ALA A 151 11.94 13.49 9.70
CA ALA A 151 12.45 12.84 10.91
C ALA A 151 13.97 12.69 10.85
N ALA A 152 14.47 12.27 9.68
CA ALA A 152 15.88 12.29 9.30
C ALA A 152 15.96 12.82 7.86
N ALA A 153 16.69 13.91 7.65
CA ALA A 153 16.88 14.54 6.33
C ALA A 153 18.11 13.96 5.58
N GLU A 154 19.02 13.32 6.32
CA GLU A 154 20.19 12.63 5.79
C GLU A 154 20.12 11.16 6.17
N LEU A 155 20.41 10.28 5.22
CA LEU A 155 20.43 8.83 5.40
C LEU A 155 21.80 8.30 4.95
N ALA A 156 22.46 7.53 5.81
CA ALA A 156 23.63 6.75 5.43
C ALA A 156 23.16 5.34 5.07
N LEU A 157 23.58 4.83 3.91
CA LEU A 157 23.18 3.54 3.38
C LEU A 157 24.40 2.76 2.90
N GLU A 158 24.59 1.57 3.45
CA GLU A 158 25.51 0.60 2.88
C GLU A 158 24.98 0.05 1.53
N PRO A 159 25.86 -0.48 0.66
CA PRO A 159 25.46 -1.20 -0.54
C PRO A 159 24.39 -2.27 -0.26
N GLY A 160 23.26 -2.19 -0.96
CA GLY A 160 22.12 -3.09 -0.78
C GLY A 160 21.14 -2.69 0.33
N GLU A 161 21.51 -1.75 1.22
CA GLU A 161 20.71 -1.34 2.37
C GLU A 161 19.50 -0.48 1.96
N SER A 162 18.42 -0.57 2.73
CA SER A 162 17.24 0.28 2.59
C SER A 162 16.92 0.99 3.90
N ALA A 163 16.64 2.28 3.84
CA ALA A 163 16.17 3.07 4.96
C ALA A 163 14.86 3.80 4.64
N GLU A 164 14.05 3.99 5.68
CA GLU A 164 12.83 4.77 5.61
C GLU A 164 12.91 6.01 6.50
N THR A 165 12.39 7.13 6.01
CA THR A 165 12.21 8.35 6.82
C THR A 165 10.79 8.90 6.67
N ARG A 166 10.34 9.62 7.69
CA ARG A 166 9.00 10.24 7.70
C ARG A 166 9.12 11.70 7.30
N LEU A 167 8.27 12.12 6.37
CA LEU A 167 8.10 13.51 5.98
C LEU A 167 6.74 14.01 6.47
N ARG A 168 6.77 15.12 7.21
CA ARG A 168 5.59 15.88 7.60
C ARG A 168 5.50 17.14 6.75
N VAL A 169 4.38 17.27 6.05
CA VAL A 169 4.03 18.45 5.26
C VAL A 169 2.95 19.21 6.01
N ARG A 170 3.05 20.54 6.09
CA ARG A 170 2.01 21.38 6.68
C ARG A 170 1.78 22.64 5.88
N THR A 171 0.53 23.08 5.79
CA THR A 171 0.18 24.39 5.23
C THR A 171 0.25 25.48 6.31
N GLY A 172 0.52 26.72 5.89
CA GLY A 172 0.54 27.87 6.82
C GLY A 172 -0.85 28.29 7.33
N LYS A 173 -1.91 28.12 6.52
CA LYS A 173 -3.28 28.54 6.84
C LYS A 173 -4.30 27.43 6.54
N PRO A 174 -5.29 27.20 7.42
CA PRO A 174 -6.39 26.27 7.11
C PRO A 174 -7.33 26.83 6.04
N VAL A 175 -7.92 25.95 5.23
CA VAL A 175 -9.03 26.29 4.34
C VAL A 175 -10.33 26.09 5.11
N TRP A 176 -11.05 27.17 5.39
CA TRP A 176 -12.28 27.11 6.21
C TRP A 176 -13.48 26.60 5.42
N PHE A 177 -13.68 27.14 4.22
CA PHE A 177 -14.79 26.81 3.32
C PHE A 177 -14.25 26.79 1.88
N GLY A 178 -14.93 26.06 0.98
CA GLY A 178 -14.57 26.10 -0.44
C GLY A 178 -14.36 24.72 -1.06
N LYS A 179 -13.66 24.70 -2.20
CA LYS A 179 -13.21 23.48 -2.86
C LYS A 179 -11.87 23.05 -2.25
N PRO A 180 -11.52 21.75 -2.25
CA PRO A 180 -10.19 21.31 -1.86
C PRO A 180 -9.10 21.97 -2.71
N VAL A 181 -7.99 22.37 -2.07
CA VAL A 181 -6.83 22.97 -2.73
C VAL A 181 -5.72 21.93 -2.83
N VAL A 182 -5.08 21.80 -4.00
CA VAL A 182 -4.02 20.82 -4.23
C VAL A 182 -2.67 21.52 -4.21
N TRP A 183 -1.75 21.00 -3.41
CA TRP A 183 -0.39 21.49 -3.26
C TRP A 183 0.60 20.41 -3.74
N PRO A 184 1.07 20.47 -5.00
CA PRO A 184 2.11 19.57 -5.49
C PRO A 184 3.47 19.96 -4.92
N PHE A 185 4.29 18.96 -4.58
CA PHE A 185 5.67 19.14 -4.16
C PHE A 185 6.52 17.96 -4.61
N THR A 186 7.82 18.18 -4.65
CA THR A 186 8.81 17.18 -5.02
C THR A 186 9.80 17.03 -3.89
N VAL A 187 10.34 15.84 -3.68
CA VAL A 187 11.52 15.64 -2.84
C VAL A 187 12.66 15.15 -3.72
N ARG A 188 13.80 15.83 -3.68
CA ARG A 188 15.04 15.39 -4.31
C ARG A 188 15.84 14.56 -3.32
N ALA A 189 16.36 13.43 -3.80
CA ALA A 189 17.34 12.62 -3.09
C ALA A 189 18.68 12.78 -3.81
N THR A 190 19.65 13.41 -3.15
CA THR A 190 21.00 13.63 -3.69
C THR A 190 22.00 12.82 -2.89
N ASP A 191 22.82 12.02 -3.58
CA ASP A 191 23.96 11.35 -2.96
C ASP A 191 25.12 12.34 -2.82
N SER A 192 25.36 12.82 -1.60
CA SER A 192 26.36 13.84 -1.31
C SER A 192 27.79 13.31 -1.51
N ALA A 193 28.03 12.03 -1.19
CA ALA A 193 29.34 11.40 -1.35
C ALA A 193 29.74 11.31 -2.82
N ALA A 194 28.79 10.97 -3.69
CA ALA A 194 29.01 10.93 -5.12
C ALA A 194 29.07 12.33 -5.75
N ALA A 195 28.29 13.29 -5.22
CA ALA A 195 28.32 14.68 -5.68
C ALA A 195 29.66 15.39 -5.39
N GLU A 196 30.33 15.06 -4.29
CA GLU A 196 31.65 15.60 -3.95
C GLU A 196 32.78 15.03 -4.83
N ARG A 197 32.64 13.79 -5.31
CA ARG A 197 33.63 13.14 -6.19
C ARG A 197 33.40 13.38 -7.67
N ALA A 198 32.17 13.74 -8.07
CA ALA A 198 31.86 14.06 -9.46
C ALA A 198 32.30 15.50 -9.80
N GLU A 199 33.27 15.65 -10.70
CA GLU A 199 33.67 16.95 -11.29
C GLU A 199 32.54 17.68 -12.05
N ARG A 200 31.36 17.04 -12.19
CA ARG A 200 30.18 17.61 -12.84
C ARG A 200 28.98 17.64 -11.89
N PRO A 201 28.48 18.82 -11.49
CA PRO A 201 27.26 18.93 -10.70
C PRO A 201 26.07 18.49 -11.58
N GLY A 202 25.49 17.33 -11.28
CA GLY A 202 24.23 16.86 -11.91
C GLY A 202 24.22 15.45 -12.52
N ALA A 203 25.29 14.66 -12.41
CA ALA A 203 25.32 13.33 -13.03
C ALA A 203 24.50 12.24 -12.29
N LEU A 204 23.93 12.53 -11.12
CA LEU A 204 23.16 11.57 -10.31
C LEU A 204 21.82 12.16 -9.87
N VAL A 205 21.07 12.74 -10.81
CA VAL A 205 19.68 13.17 -10.57
C VAL A 205 18.78 11.95 -10.67
N ARG A 206 18.41 11.44 -9.50
CA ARG A 206 17.43 10.35 -9.33
C ARG A 206 16.03 10.85 -9.67
N PRO A 207 15.09 9.98 -10.06
CA PRO A 207 13.74 10.40 -10.41
C PRO A 207 13.14 11.23 -9.26
N PRO A 208 12.61 12.43 -9.55
CA PRO A 208 12.02 13.29 -8.54
C PRO A 208 10.88 12.55 -7.82
N LEU A 209 10.89 12.57 -6.48
CA LEU A 209 9.79 11.99 -5.71
C LEU A 209 8.63 12.98 -5.67
N GLU A 210 7.73 12.86 -6.63
CA GLU A 210 6.55 13.73 -6.76
C GLU A 210 5.41 13.27 -5.85
N ALA A 211 4.86 14.21 -5.09
CA ALA A 211 3.69 13.98 -4.25
C ALA A 211 2.80 15.23 -4.12
N GLU A 212 1.56 15.01 -3.69
CA GLU A 212 0.58 16.07 -3.53
C GLU A 212 -0.04 16.06 -2.13
N PHE A 213 -0.19 17.24 -1.55
CA PHE A 213 -1.03 17.47 -0.38
C PHE A 213 -2.33 18.15 -0.78
N VAL A 214 -3.46 17.47 -0.57
CA VAL A 214 -4.79 17.99 -0.86
C VAL A 214 -5.40 18.53 0.43
N GLN A 215 -5.47 19.85 0.52
CA GLN A 215 -6.07 20.54 1.63
C GLN A 215 -7.60 20.53 1.53
N ILE A 216 -8.27 19.81 2.43
CA ILE A 216 -9.73 19.77 2.50
C ILE A 216 -10.27 20.90 3.39
N PRO A 217 -11.42 21.49 3.05
CA PRO A 217 -12.05 22.52 3.88
C PRO A 217 -12.50 21.93 5.22
N ILE A 218 -12.40 22.72 6.29
CA ILE A 218 -12.81 22.29 7.64
C ILE A 218 -14.33 22.20 7.75
N PHE A 219 -15.06 23.18 7.20
CA PHE A 219 -16.51 23.24 7.29
C PHE A 219 -17.19 23.18 5.92
N PRO A 220 -18.29 22.42 5.79
CA PRO A 220 -19.08 22.41 4.58
C PRO A 220 -19.87 23.72 4.45
N LYS A 221 -20.08 24.20 3.23
CA LYS A 221 -20.76 25.49 2.97
C LYS A 221 -22.20 25.55 3.49
N TRP A 222 -22.91 24.42 3.58
CA TRP A 222 -24.28 24.39 4.09
C TRP A 222 -24.38 24.81 5.56
N LEU A 223 -23.29 24.67 6.33
CA LEU A 223 -23.25 25.12 7.72
C LEU A 223 -23.45 26.65 7.82
N LEU A 224 -22.96 27.41 6.84
CA LEU A 224 -23.21 28.85 6.77
C LEU A 224 -24.69 29.16 6.51
N ALA A 225 -25.37 28.36 5.70
CA ALA A 225 -26.80 28.52 5.44
C ALA A 225 -27.64 28.19 6.69
N VAL A 226 -27.28 27.12 7.41
CA VAL A 226 -27.93 26.77 8.69
C VAL A 226 -27.68 27.84 9.75
N LEU A 227 -26.44 28.35 9.85
CA LEU A 227 -26.11 29.44 10.77
C LEU A 227 -26.93 30.70 10.44
N ALA A 228 -27.06 31.05 9.16
CA ALA A 228 -27.89 32.18 8.73
C ALA A 228 -29.38 31.96 9.07
N ALA A 229 -29.90 30.75 8.88
CA ALA A 229 -31.29 30.41 9.24
C ALA A 229 -31.52 30.49 10.76
N LEU A 230 -30.58 30.01 11.58
CA LEU A 230 -30.65 30.11 13.04
C LEU A 230 -30.61 31.57 13.51
N ILE A 231 -29.75 32.40 12.91
CA ILE A 231 -29.71 33.84 13.20
C ILE A 231 -31.03 34.49 12.81
N ALA A 232 -31.60 34.16 11.64
CA ALA A 232 -32.89 34.70 11.21
C ALA A 232 -34.04 34.28 12.14
N LEU A 233 -34.09 33.01 12.57
CA LEU A 233 -35.07 32.53 13.55
C LEU A 233 -34.91 33.22 14.91
N LEU A 234 -33.67 33.45 15.35
CA LEU A 234 -33.39 34.16 16.60
C LEU A 234 -33.84 35.62 16.51
N LEU A 235 -33.55 36.31 15.41
CA LEU A 235 -34.03 37.68 15.17
C LEU A 235 -35.56 37.73 15.09
N ALA A 236 -36.20 36.79 14.41
CA ALA A 236 -37.66 36.68 14.35
C ALA A 236 -38.27 36.45 15.74
N TRP A 237 -37.68 35.59 16.57
CA TRP A 237 -38.10 35.38 17.95
C TRP A 237 -38.04 36.67 18.78
N PHE A 238 -36.93 37.41 18.69
CA PHE A 238 -36.76 38.67 19.42
C PHE A 238 -37.69 39.79 18.90
N ALA A 239 -37.96 39.85 17.59
CA ALA A 239 -38.77 40.89 16.98
C ALA A 239 -40.29 40.63 17.06
N LEU A 240 -40.73 39.38 16.92
CA LEU A 240 -42.15 39.03 16.79
C LEU A 240 -42.70 38.38 18.07
N VAL A 241 -41.95 37.45 18.67
CA VAL A 241 -42.48 36.62 19.76
C VAL A 241 -42.28 37.30 21.12
N ARG A 242 -41.13 37.94 21.35
CA ARG A 242 -40.86 38.62 22.63
C ARG A 242 -41.83 39.77 22.95
N PRO A 243 -42.28 40.62 21.99
CA PRO A 243 -43.30 41.64 22.25
C PRO A 243 -44.69 41.03 22.51
N ALA A 244 -45.07 40.00 21.74
CA ALA A 244 -46.35 39.32 21.88
C ALA A 244 -46.48 38.60 23.23
N VAL A 245 -45.43 37.92 23.70
CA VAL A 245 -45.40 37.28 25.03
C VAL A 245 -45.46 38.30 26.16
N ARG A 246 -44.86 39.49 26.00
CA ARG A 246 -44.99 40.59 26.97
C ARG A 246 -46.40 41.20 26.99
N SER A 247 -47.07 41.30 25.85
CA SER A 247 -48.46 41.77 25.78
C SER A 247 -49.45 40.76 26.35
N ALA A 248 -49.27 39.47 26.05
CA ALA A 248 -50.10 38.39 26.61
C ALA A 248 -49.91 38.24 28.13
N ALA A 249 -48.68 38.41 28.64
CA ALA A 249 -48.42 38.40 30.08
C ALA A 249 -48.99 39.64 30.80
N LYS A 250 -49.05 40.81 30.15
CA LYS A 250 -49.73 41.99 30.70
C LYS A 250 -51.25 41.83 30.71
N GLN A 251 -51.84 41.31 29.63
CA GLN A 251 -53.28 41.04 29.54
C GLN A 251 -53.73 39.99 30.57
N ALA A 252 -52.96 38.93 30.78
CA ALA A 252 -53.24 37.93 31.80
C ALA A 252 -53.02 38.44 33.25
N ALA A 253 -52.20 39.48 33.45
CA ALA A 253 -52.06 40.14 34.75
C ALA A 253 -53.22 41.12 35.03
N ASP A 254 -53.75 41.79 34.00
CA ASP A 254 -54.88 42.73 34.13
C ASP A 254 -56.24 42.00 34.27
N GLU A 255 -56.41 40.81 33.69
CA GLU A 255 -57.65 40.01 33.78
C GLU A 255 -57.89 39.39 35.18
N VAL A 256 -56.85 39.26 35.99
CA VAL A 256 -56.94 38.73 37.37
C VAL A 256 -57.33 39.83 38.39
N VAL A 257 -57.44 41.10 37.98
CA VAL A 257 -57.70 42.26 38.87
C VAL A 257 -59.11 42.87 38.68
N GLN A 258 -60.09 42.12 38.14
CA GLN A 258 -61.50 42.54 38.17
C GLN A 258 -62.20 42.08 39.47
N PRO A 259 -62.77 43.01 40.29
CA PRO A 259 -63.42 42.67 41.56
C PRO A 259 -64.81 42.04 41.37
N ARG A 260 -65.05 40.94 42.08
CA ARG A 260 -66.31 40.18 42.13
C ARG A 260 -67.28 40.82 43.13
N PRO A 261 -68.54 41.17 42.77
CA PRO A 261 -69.58 41.55 43.73
C PRO A 261 -70.37 40.33 44.24
N THR A 262 -70.68 40.36 45.52
CA THR A 262 -71.38 39.37 46.37
C THR A 262 -72.90 39.31 46.12
N PRO A 263 -73.57 38.15 46.25
CA PRO A 263 -75.03 38.09 46.45
C PRO A 263 -75.44 37.55 47.84
N GLY A 264 -76.39 38.24 48.49
CA GLY A 264 -77.11 37.85 49.72
C GLY A 264 -78.55 37.33 49.46
N GLY A 265 -79.12 36.61 50.45
CA GLY A 265 -80.39 35.82 50.41
C GLY A 265 -81.72 36.62 50.29
N GLN A 266 -82.94 36.07 50.29
CA GLN A 266 -83.56 34.91 50.98
C GLN A 266 -84.93 34.46 50.36
N ASN A 267 -85.27 33.17 50.53
CA ASN A 267 -86.56 32.47 50.83
C ASN A 267 -87.84 32.45 49.93
N GLY A 268 -88.29 31.20 49.65
CA GLY A 268 -89.67 30.75 49.34
C GLY A 268 -89.75 29.21 49.10
N GLN A 269 -90.61 28.48 49.84
CA GLN A 269 -90.63 27.00 50.07
C GLN A 269 -91.55 26.19 49.07
N PRO A 270 -91.84 24.86 49.22
CA PRO A 270 -91.53 23.72 48.31
C PRO A 270 -92.85 23.05 47.73
N PRO A 271 -93.02 21.77 47.27
CA PRO A 271 -92.18 20.54 47.38
C PRO A 271 -92.04 19.64 46.11
N GLY A 272 -91.20 18.59 46.21
CA GLY A 272 -91.18 17.45 45.28
C GLY A 272 -89.94 16.54 45.42
N THR A 273 -90.14 15.34 45.95
CA THR A 273 -89.21 14.26 46.30
C THR A 273 -88.43 13.60 45.14
N GLY A 274 -87.22 13.08 45.43
CA GLY A 274 -86.56 12.07 44.58
C GLY A 274 -85.12 11.75 44.99
N SER A 275 -84.94 10.63 45.70
CA SER A 275 -83.72 10.08 46.30
C SER A 275 -82.70 9.54 45.29
N GLY A 276 -81.41 9.44 45.67
CA GLY A 276 -80.45 8.57 44.98
C GLY A 276 -78.97 8.82 45.29
N ASP A 277 -78.47 8.19 46.35
CA ASP A 277 -77.05 8.03 46.69
C ASP A 277 -76.21 7.37 45.58
N LYS A 278 -74.95 7.78 45.39
CA LYS A 278 -73.78 7.01 45.87
C LYS A 278 -72.43 7.60 45.43
N ALA A 279 -71.50 7.47 46.38
CA ALA A 279 -70.09 7.80 46.36
C ALA A 279 -69.22 6.66 45.77
N GLY A 280 -67.94 7.01 45.52
CA GLY A 280 -66.78 6.11 45.58
C GLY A 280 -65.69 6.50 44.58
N THR A 281 -64.59 7.20 44.95
CA THR A 281 -63.31 6.69 45.56
C THR A 281 -62.62 5.63 44.70
N GLY A 282 -61.31 5.60 44.41
CA GLY A 282 -60.08 6.30 44.83
C GLY A 282 -58.94 5.92 43.84
N THR A 283 -57.87 6.69 43.63
CA THR A 283 -56.62 6.84 44.43
C THR A 283 -55.45 5.93 43.98
N GLN A 284 -54.31 6.58 43.67
CA GLN A 284 -52.88 6.14 43.67
C GLN A 284 -52.43 5.04 42.69
N GLY A 285 -51.25 5.05 42.04
CA GLY A 285 -49.98 5.73 42.31
C GLY A 285 -48.91 4.69 42.69
N GLY A 286 -47.82 4.54 41.91
CA GLY A 286 -46.66 3.72 42.34
C GLY A 286 -45.67 3.29 41.26
N LYS A 287 -44.44 3.80 41.34
CA LYS A 287 -43.23 3.36 40.64
C LYS A 287 -42.64 2.09 41.27
N GLY A 288 -41.95 1.28 40.46
CA GLY A 288 -41.03 0.23 40.92
C GLY A 288 -39.92 -0.01 39.90
N SER A 289 -38.67 0.00 40.37
CA SER A 289 -37.42 -0.35 39.67
C SER A 289 -36.80 -1.53 40.42
N THR A 290 -36.29 -2.57 39.74
CA THR A 290 -34.88 -3.05 39.82
C THR A 290 -34.64 -4.38 39.09
N SER A 291 -33.61 -4.37 38.23
CA SER A 291 -32.39 -5.23 38.16
C SER A 291 -32.39 -6.78 38.08
N GLY A 292 -31.43 -7.25 37.25
CA GLY A 292 -30.82 -8.59 37.18
C GLY A 292 -30.25 -8.80 35.75
N SER A 293 -28.96 -8.67 35.41
CA SER A 293 -27.64 -9.15 35.89
C SER A 293 -27.27 -10.60 35.50
N GLY A 294 -26.11 -10.72 34.82
CA GLY A 294 -25.28 -11.92 34.61
C GLY A 294 -25.30 -12.48 33.18
N GLY A 295 -24.20 -12.63 32.41
CA GLY A 295 -22.77 -12.39 32.62
C GLY A 295 -21.93 -13.24 31.63
N SER A 296 -20.67 -12.83 31.42
CA SER A 296 -19.53 -13.55 30.79
C SER A 296 -19.50 -13.69 29.26
N GLY A 297 -18.43 -13.37 28.50
CA GLY A 297 -17.06 -12.93 28.84
C GLY A 297 -16.15 -12.94 27.59
N GLY A 298 -14.99 -12.25 27.68
CA GLY A 298 -13.81 -12.35 26.79
C GLY A 298 -13.73 -11.30 25.66
N SER A 299 -13.08 -10.14 25.84
CA SER A 299 -11.63 -9.83 25.83
C SER A 299 -11.04 -9.66 24.42
N GLY A 300 -10.54 -8.45 24.11
CA GLY A 300 -9.55 -8.23 23.03
C GLY A 300 -9.60 -6.88 22.30
N GLY A 301 -9.14 -5.81 22.95
CA GLY A 301 -8.45 -4.65 22.35
C GLY A 301 -9.07 -3.94 21.14
N ASP A 302 -9.83 -2.89 21.39
CA ASP A 302 -10.10 -1.82 20.43
C ASP A 302 -9.31 -0.56 20.81
N GLY A 303 -8.85 0.17 19.80
CA GLY A 303 -7.99 1.33 19.95
C GLY A 303 -7.72 2.03 18.63
N GLY A 304 -8.73 2.70 18.07
CA GLY A 304 -8.49 3.88 17.24
C GLY A 304 -9.43 4.05 16.05
N GLY A 305 -10.67 4.44 16.33
CA GLY A 305 -11.72 4.73 15.34
C GLY A 305 -11.32 5.77 14.28
N GLY A 306 -11.48 5.37 13.03
CA GLY A 306 -11.66 6.25 11.88
C GLY A 306 -13.09 6.09 11.36
N GLU A 307 -13.76 7.22 11.21
CA GLU A 307 -15.16 7.36 10.79
C GLU A 307 -15.49 6.53 9.54
N ALA A 308 -16.57 5.76 9.64
CA ALA A 308 -16.99 4.70 8.73
C ALA A 308 -17.27 5.19 7.30
N GLY A 309 -16.50 4.68 6.33
CA GLY A 309 -17.11 4.28 5.07
C GLY A 309 -17.89 3.00 5.33
N THR A 310 -19.15 2.94 4.92
CA THR A 310 -20.09 1.80 5.13
C THR A 310 -19.71 0.52 4.37
N GLY A 311 -18.44 0.37 4.00
CA GLY A 311 -17.93 -0.71 3.19
C GLY A 311 -17.02 -1.64 4.00
N GLN A 312 -17.39 -2.92 4.08
CA GLN A 312 -16.57 -3.97 4.66
C GLN A 312 -15.68 -4.57 3.57
N GLN A 313 -14.40 -4.82 3.87
CA GLN A 313 -13.53 -5.56 2.96
C GLN A 313 -14.12 -6.95 2.71
N SER A 314 -14.18 -7.36 1.44
CA SER A 314 -14.81 -8.62 1.04
C SER A 314 -14.05 -9.24 -0.11
N SER A 315 -14.05 -10.57 -0.14
CA SER A 315 -13.49 -11.37 -1.23
C SER A 315 -14.35 -12.61 -1.48
N ALA A 316 -14.34 -13.09 -2.72
CA ALA A 316 -15.02 -14.33 -3.09
C ALA A 316 -14.15 -15.13 -4.07
N THR A 317 -14.17 -16.45 -3.93
CA THR A 317 -13.50 -17.37 -4.85
C THR A 317 -14.55 -18.14 -5.64
N ILE A 318 -14.41 -18.15 -6.96
CA ILE A 318 -15.20 -18.96 -7.87
C ILE A 318 -14.27 -20.04 -8.43
N ASP A 319 -14.57 -21.29 -8.08
CA ASP A 319 -13.83 -22.47 -8.51
C ASP A 319 -14.65 -23.19 -9.60
N VAL A 320 -14.04 -23.46 -10.75
CA VAL A 320 -14.70 -24.09 -11.90
C VAL A 320 -13.91 -25.30 -12.36
N GLN A 321 -14.54 -26.47 -12.24
CA GLN A 321 -14.06 -27.74 -12.79
C GLN A 321 -14.96 -28.21 -13.93
N THR A 322 -14.37 -28.51 -15.08
CA THR A 322 -15.09 -28.95 -16.29
C THR A 322 -14.27 -29.94 -17.12
N SER A 323 -14.95 -30.91 -17.73
CA SER A 323 -14.31 -31.91 -18.60
C SER A 323 -13.79 -31.29 -19.90
N GLY A 324 -12.80 -31.95 -20.54
CA GLY A 324 -12.32 -31.59 -21.87
C GLY A 324 -13.43 -31.59 -22.92
N GLY A 325 -13.42 -30.58 -23.79
CA GLY A 325 -14.43 -30.34 -24.82
C GLY A 325 -15.76 -29.78 -24.29
N GLN A 326 -15.86 -29.41 -23.01
CA GLN A 326 -17.05 -28.84 -22.39
C GLN A 326 -16.79 -27.44 -21.84
N ASP A 327 -17.85 -26.67 -21.66
CA ASP A 327 -17.82 -25.40 -20.95
C ASP A 327 -18.64 -25.43 -19.66
N LYS A 328 -18.21 -24.64 -18.68
CA LYS A 328 -18.93 -24.46 -17.42
C LYS A 328 -18.79 -23.04 -16.92
N THR A 329 -19.85 -22.53 -16.31
CA THR A 329 -19.86 -21.20 -15.69
C THR A 329 -19.97 -21.32 -14.18
N GLY A 330 -18.99 -20.77 -13.46
CA GLY A 330 -19.08 -20.52 -12.03
C GLY A 330 -19.55 -19.10 -11.77
N THR A 331 -20.30 -18.88 -10.69
CA THR A 331 -20.85 -17.56 -10.37
C THR A 331 -20.80 -17.25 -8.89
N TYR A 332 -20.50 -16.00 -8.56
CA TYR A 332 -20.76 -15.38 -7.27
C TYR A 332 -21.88 -14.34 -7.44
N VAL A 333 -22.87 -14.35 -6.55
CA VAL A 333 -23.99 -13.40 -6.56
C VAL A 333 -23.77 -12.37 -5.47
N VAL A 334 -23.86 -11.08 -5.82
CA VAL A 334 -23.76 -10.01 -4.81
C VAL A 334 -24.97 -10.08 -3.89
N PRO A 335 -24.77 -10.14 -2.55
CA PRO A 335 -25.88 -10.23 -1.60
C PRO A 335 -26.87 -9.07 -1.75
N LYS A 336 -28.14 -9.35 -1.47
CA LYS A 336 -29.20 -8.35 -1.43
C LYS A 336 -28.85 -7.21 -0.47
N GLY A 337 -29.16 -5.99 -0.88
CA GLY A 337 -28.87 -4.75 -0.15
C GLY A 337 -27.42 -4.29 -0.22
N LYS A 338 -26.56 -4.95 -1.01
CA LYS A 338 -25.13 -4.63 -1.12
C LYS A 338 -24.72 -4.23 -2.53
N VAL A 339 -23.66 -3.44 -2.63
CA VAL A 339 -22.89 -3.19 -3.85
C VAL A 339 -21.48 -3.69 -3.63
N PHE A 340 -20.99 -4.57 -4.50
CA PHE A 340 -19.61 -5.03 -4.44
C PHE A 340 -18.73 -4.18 -5.37
N GLY A 341 -17.89 -3.31 -4.80
CA GLY A 341 -16.87 -2.59 -5.54
C GLY A 341 -15.61 -3.45 -5.66
N ILE A 342 -15.48 -4.18 -6.76
CA ILE A 342 -14.33 -5.05 -7.03
C ILE A 342 -13.16 -4.20 -7.52
N THR A 343 -12.00 -4.35 -6.89
CA THR A 343 -10.75 -3.66 -7.24
C THR A 343 -9.73 -4.60 -7.82
N ASP A 344 -9.80 -5.90 -7.49
CA ASP A 344 -8.76 -6.85 -7.88
C ASP A 344 -9.37 -8.20 -8.24
N ILE A 345 -8.79 -8.84 -9.24
CA ILE A 345 -8.99 -10.26 -9.52
C ILE A 345 -7.66 -11.00 -9.60
N VAL A 346 -7.66 -12.25 -9.17
CA VAL A 346 -6.56 -13.20 -9.38
C VAL A 346 -7.13 -14.43 -10.08
N VAL A 347 -6.54 -14.81 -11.20
CA VAL A 347 -6.89 -16.01 -11.96
C VAL A 347 -5.78 -17.04 -11.86
N ALA A 348 -6.13 -18.31 -11.73
CA ALA A 348 -5.18 -19.41 -11.61
C ALA A 348 -5.58 -20.59 -12.50
N ASN A 349 -4.69 -20.91 -13.44
CA ASN A 349 -4.61 -22.13 -14.24
C ASN A 349 -3.37 -22.93 -13.78
N PHE A 350 -3.45 -23.51 -12.59
CA PHE A 350 -2.29 -24.14 -11.95
C PHE A 350 -1.92 -25.50 -12.58
N GLN A 351 -2.83 -26.13 -13.30
CA GLN A 351 -2.63 -27.44 -13.94
C GLN A 351 -2.06 -27.32 -15.36
N GLY A 352 -2.08 -26.12 -15.95
CA GLY A 352 -1.66 -25.88 -17.32
C GLY A 352 -2.69 -26.36 -18.34
N ASP A 353 -3.97 -26.15 -18.04
CA ASP A 353 -5.11 -26.41 -18.91
C ASP A 353 -5.04 -25.58 -20.19
N GLU A 354 -5.66 -26.08 -21.27
CA GLU A 354 -5.75 -25.41 -22.57
C GLU A 354 -7.22 -25.05 -22.85
N GLY A 355 -7.48 -23.86 -23.40
CA GLY A 355 -8.84 -23.37 -23.66
C GLY A 355 -9.01 -21.88 -23.41
N THR A 356 -10.21 -21.45 -22.97
CA THR A 356 -10.48 -20.03 -22.67
C THR A 356 -11.22 -19.83 -21.36
N MET A 357 -10.89 -18.75 -20.66
CA MET A 357 -11.57 -18.26 -19.47
C MET A 357 -12.16 -16.88 -19.77
N THR A 358 -13.48 -16.74 -19.69
CA THR A 358 -14.17 -15.46 -19.87
C THR A 358 -14.76 -14.99 -18.56
N ILE A 359 -14.39 -13.78 -18.14
CA ILE A 359 -14.82 -13.18 -16.88
C ILE A 359 -15.83 -12.08 -17.18
N THR A 360 -16.98 -12.13 -16.49
CA THR A 360 -18.11 -11.24 -16.71
C THR A 360 -18.63 -10.72 -15.38
N PHE A 361 -18.84 -9.41 -15.31
CA PHE A 361 -19.31 -8.68 -14.13
C PHE A 361 -20.66 -8.04 -14.46
N GLY A 362 -21.76 -8.58 -13.93
CA GLY A 362 -23.11 -8.26 -14.39
C GLY A 362 -23.28 -8.67 -15.86
N ASP A 363 -23.64 -7.71 -16.71
CA ASP A 363 -23.75 -7.93 -18.16
C ASP A 363 -22.47 -7.56 -18.91
N ARG A 364 -21.44 -7.08 -18.21
CA ARG A 364 -20.20 -6.58 -18.83
C ARG A 364 -19.13 -7.66 -18.85
N LYS A 365 -18.75 -8.09 -20.05
CA LYS A 365 -17.54 -8.90 -20.26
C LYS A 365 -16.30 -8.07 -19.88
N ILE A 366 -15.54 -8.55 -18.90
CA ILE A 366 -14.31 -7.89 -18.43
C ILE A 366 -13.14 -8.28 -19.33
N THR A 367 -12.92 -9.57 -19.52
CA THR A 367 -11.84 -10.08 -20.38
C THR A 367 -12.11 -11.53 -20.77
N THR A 368 -11.41 -11.98 -21.82
CA THR A 368 -11.29 -13.39 -22.21
C THR A 368 -9.81 -13.70 -22.32
N ILE A 369 -9.34 -14.72 -21.59
CA ILE A 369 -7.94 -15.10 -21.52
C ILE A 369 -7.80 -16.52 -22.06
N ALA A 370 -6.80 -16.76 -22.89
CA ALA A 370 -6.43 -18.10 -23.34
C ALA A 370 -5.66 -18.80 -22.21
N LEU A 371 -6.11 -20.00 -21.80
CA LEU A 371 -5.59 -20.69 -20.61
C LEU A 371 -4.10 -21.03 -20.74
N GLU A 372 -3.63 -21.26 -21.97
CA GLU A 372 -2.22 -21.53 -22.28
C GLU A 372 -1.27 -20.35 -22.02
N THR A 373 -1.78 -19.12 -21.88
CA THR A 373 -0.96 -17.91 -21.75
C THR A 373 -0.56 -17.56 -20.33
N PHE A 374 -1.14 -18.23 -19.32
CA PHE A 374 -0.85 -17.95 -17.92
C PHE A 374 -0.87 -19.21 -17.04
N ARG A 375 -0.33 -19.07 -15.84
CA ARG A 375 -0.51 -20.03 -14.73
C ARG A 375 -1.15 -19.35 -13.54
N ASN A 376 -0.66 -18.17 -13.17
CA ASN A 376 -1.28 -17.25 -12.23
C ASN A 376 -1.16 -15.84 -12.78
N GLN A 377 -2.24 -15.06 -12.74
CA GLN A 377 -2.26 -13.68 -13.21
C GLN A 377 -3.17 -12.83 -12.33
N ASP A 378 -2.71 -11.66 -11.94
CA ASP A 378 -3.50 -10.65 -11.23
C ASP A 378 -3.87 -9.49 -12.15
N TYR A 379 -5.02 -8.88 -11.87
CA TYR A 379 -5.47 -7.62 -12.46
C TYR A 379 -6.02 -6.72 -11.37
N HIS A 380 -5.58 -5.47 -11.35
CA HIS A 380 -5.97 -4.47 -10.37
C HIS A 380 -6.52 -3.21 -11.06
N TRP A 381 -7.54 -2.61 -10.46
CA TRP A 381 -8.18 -1.38 -10.93
C TRP A 381 -8.14 -0.29 -9.87
N VAL A 382 -7.67 0.90 -10.26
CA VAL A 382 -7.70 2.10 -9.40
C VAL A 382 -9.15 2.55 -9.11
N THR A 383 -10.05 2.37 -10.08
CA THR A 383 -11.48 2.68 -9.93
C THR A 383 -12.27 1.39 -9.76
N PRO A 384 -12.95 1.17 -8.61
CA PRO A 384 -13.69 -0.06 -8.37
C PRO A 384 -14.79 -0.28 -9.40
N ILE A 385 -14.91 -1.51 -9.90
CA ILE A 385 -16.05 -1.92 -10.71
C ILE A 385 -17.19 -2.28 -9.76
N LYS A 386 -18.24 -1.46 -9.78
CA LYS A 386 -19.40 -1.64 -8.91
C LYS A 386 -20.37 -2.66 -9.48
N ILE A 387 -20.60 -3.75 -8.74
CA ILE A 387 -21.57 -4.79 -9.06
C ILE A 387 -22.77 -4.59 -8.13
N PRO A 388 -23.96 -4.26 -8.67
CA PRO A 388 -25.14 -4.03 -7.85
C PRO A 388 -25.62 -5.32 -7.18
N GLU A 389 -26.54 -5.18 -6.23
CA GLU A 389 -27.22 -6.32 -5.59
C GLU A 389 -27.84 -7.26 -6.63
N ASP A 390 -27.87 -8.56 -6.33
CA ASP A 390 -28.39 -9.64 -7.19
C ASP A 390 -27.68 -9.84 -8.55
N ALA A 391 -26.77 -8.95 -8.94
CA ALA A 391 -25.92 -9.15 -10.11
C ALA A 391 -24.80 -10.18 -9.84
N LYS A 392 -24.33 -10.80 -10.93
CA LYS A 392 -23.38 -11.91 -10.87
C LYS A 392 -21.98 -11.50 -11.28
N VAL A 393 -21.00 -11.98 -10.54
CA VAL A 393 -19.63 -12.14 -11.01
C VAL A 393 -19.53 -13.56 -11.55
N ALA A 394 -19.22 -13.72 -12.82
CA ALA A 394 -19.21 -15.01 -13.50
C ALA A 394 -17.86 -15.26 -14.16
N VAL A 395 -17.43 -16.51 -14.13
CA VAL A 395 -16.33 -17.03 -14.94
C VAL A 395 -16.84 -18.21 -15.74
N LYS A 396 -16.74 -18.11 -17.07
CA LYS A 396 -17.00 -19.20 -18.00
C LYS A 396 -15.66 -19.80 -18.44
N VAL A 397 -15.46 -21.08 -18.17
CA VAL A 397 -14.31 -21.86 -18.62
C VAL A 397 -14.77 -22.74 -19.77
N THR A 398 -14.13 -22.60 -20.92
CA THR A 398 -14.26 -23.52 -22.05
C THR A 398 -12.97 -24.34 -22.10
N CYS A 399 -13.05 -25.59 -21.65
CA CYS A 399 -11.90 -26.48 -21.57
C CYS A 399 -11.69 -27.18 -22.91
N ALA A 400 -10.60 -26.87 -23.59
CA ALA A 400 -10.19 -27.63 -24.77
C ALA A 400 -9.54 -28.95 -24.34
N LYS A 401 -8.59 -28.87 -23.38
CA LYS A 401 -7.83 -30.02 -22.92
C LYS A 401 -7.34 -29.82 -21.48
N PRO A 402 -7.60 -30.79 -20.56
CA PRO A 402 -7.00 -30.78 -19.23
C PRO A 402 -5.47 -30.84 -19.29
N GLY A 403 -4.83 -30.04 -18.43
CA GLY A 403 -3.40 -29.85 -18.34
C GLY A 403 -2.67 -31.04 -17.71
N THR A 404 -1.34 -30.97 -17.75
CA THR A 404 -0.46 -31.94 -17.09
C THR A 404 0.43 -31.20 -16.09
N PRO A 405 0.09 -31.23 -14.79
CA PRO A 405 0.93 -30.64 -13.75
C PRO A 405 2.33 -31.27 -13.69
N ALA A 406 3.23 -30.68 -12.89
CA ALA A 406 4.61 -31.17 -12.70
C ALA A 406 4.73 -32.64 -12.22
N THR A 407 3.63 -33.23 -11.76
CA THR A 407 3.54 -34.66 -11.43
C THR A 407 3.61 -35.58 -12.67
N GLY A 408 3.48 -35.03 -13.88
CA GLY A 408 3.53 -35.76 -15.14
C GLY A 408 2.27 -36.58 -15.46
N ARG A 409 1.25 -36.54 -14.58
CA ARG A 409 -0.05 -37.19 -14.82
C ARG A 409 -1.06 -36.15 -15.29
N GLN A 410 -1.66 -36.38 -16.46
CA GLN A 410 -2.69 -35.48 -16.97
C GLN A 410 -3.88 -35.44 -16.03
N ALA A 411 -4.40 -34.24 -15.78
CA ALA A 411 -5.61 -34.04 -15.00
C ALA A 411 -6.84 -34.62 -15.72
N GLN A 412 -7.89 -34.94 -14.95
CA GLN A 412 -9.13 -35.50 -15.50
C GLN A 412 -10.06 -34.42 -16.07
N GLN A 413 -9.93 -33.18 -15.61
CA GLN A 413 -10.78 -32.04 -15.93
C GLN A 413 -9.92 -30.76 -15.89
N CYS A 414 -10.30 -29.73 -16.63
CA CYS A 414 -9.75 -28.40 -16.39
C CYS A 414 -10.24 -27.87 -15.05
N HIS A 415 -9.39 -27.15 -14.33
CA HIS A 415 -9.66 -26.60 -13.00
C HIS A 415 -9.11 -25.18 -12.88
N GLU A 416 -10.02 -24.23 -13.01
CA GLU A 416 -9.71 -22.80 -12.96
C GLU A 416 -10.27 -22.14 -11.71
N VAL A 417 -9.52 -21.19 -11.16
CA VAL A 417 -9.94 -20.42 -9.99
C VAL A 417 -9.91 -18.93 -10.31
N LEU A 418 -11.01 -18.25 -10.01
CA LEU A 418 -11.12 -16.79 -10.00
C LEU A 418 -11.33 -16.32 -8.57
N ASN A 419 -10.37 -15.60 -7.99
CA ASN A 419 -10.58 -14.84 -6.77
C ASN A 419 -10.89 -13.39 -7.14
N VAL A 420 -11.93 -12.81 -6.52
CA VAL A 420 -12.26 -11.38 -6.63
C VAL A 420 -12.19 -10.74 -5.25
N SER A 421 -11.65 -9.54 -5.16
CA SER A 421 -11.57 -8.80 -3.89
C SER A 421 -11.87 -7.31 -4.06
N GLY A 422 -12.32 -6.69 -2.96
CA GLY A 422 -12.66 -5.28 -2.93
C GLY A 422 -13.48 -4.94 -1.69
N VAL A 423 -14.46 -4.04 -1.85
CA VAL A 423 -15.28 -3.52 -0.75
C VAL A 423 -16.75 -3.80 -1.01
N LEU A 424 -17.42 -4.45 -0.07
CA LEU A 424 -18.87 -4.67 -0.08
C LEU A 424 -19.53 -3.58 0.78
N SER A 425 -20.31 -2.71 0.16
CA SER A 425 -20.97 -1.58 0.83
C SER A 425 -22.48 -1.72 0.79
N ASP A 426 -23.19 -1.11 1.75
CA ASP A 426 -24.65 -1.02 1.70
C ASP A 426 -25.14 -0.17 0.52
N VAL A 427 -26.25 -0.57 -0.10
CA VAL A 427 -26.97 0.25 -1.08
C VAL A 427 -27.58 1.44 -0.34
N THR A 428 -27.03 2.64 -0.53
CA THR A 428 -27.69 3.89 -0.13
C THR A 428 -28.99 4.03 -0.91
N ARG A 429 -30.14 3.91 -0.23
CA ARG A 429 -31.46 4.18 -0.80
C ARG A 429 -31.77 5.67 -0.83
#